data_AF-M3QWC1-F1
#
_entry.id   AF-M3QWC1-F1
#
_cell.length_a   1.000
_cell.length_b   1.000
_cell.length_c   1.000
_cell.angle_alpha   90.00
_cell.angle_beta   90.00
_cell.angle_gamma   90.00
#
_symmetry.space_group_name_H-M   'P 1'
#
loop_
_entity.id
_entity.type
_entity.pdbx_description
1 polymer ?
#
loop_
_entity_poly.entity_id
_entity_poly.type
_entity_poly.pdbx_seq_one_letter_code
_entity_poly.pdbx_strand_id
1 'polypeptide(L)'
;MLSLEPNQETYNTIKQELKAHYKKECVLDPLVLARDYYFNFNLSYGPGFLGWMSKIYTDKQRYLNTLLKIKDFNAPSLKVECSGFEEVLLAYPNDFFYLDPPYVLENSKMFKGIYPMRNFPIHHNGFKHEVLAHMLKRHKGPFILSYNDCELVRNAYKDFKILEPSWQYTMGQGETRMGKNRLERGDNNHVKQSHELLIIKE
;
A
#
# COMPACT_ATOMS: atom_id res chain seq x y z
N MET A 1 18.38 -14.64 5.20
CA MET A 1 18.32 -13.68 4.08
C MET A 1 19.60 -13.75 3.24
N LEU A 2 20.80 -13.56 3.80
CA LEU A 2 22.06 -13.70 3.04
C LEU A 2 22.29 -15.09 2.43
N SER A 3 21.74 -16.15 3.05
CA SER A 3 21.78 -17.51 2.54
C SER A 3 20.80 -17.79 1.39
N LEU A 4 19.89 -16.87 1.10
CA LEU A 4 18.90 -17.02 0.03
C LEU A 4 19.47 -16.44 -1.27
N GLU A 5 19.53 -17.27 -2.30
CA GLU A 5 19.94 -16.83 -3.63
C GLU A 5 18.76 -16.12 -4.34
N PRO A 6 18.95 -14.90 -4.88
CA PRO A 6 17.90 -14.14 -5.56
C PRO A 6 17.69 -14.70 -6.98
N ASN A 7 17.17 -15.93 -7.08
CA ASN A 7 16.87 -16.60 -8.33
C ASN A 7 15.41 -17.10 -8.36
N GLN A 8 14.96 -17.54 -9.53
CA GLN A 8 13.57 -17.94 -9.76
C GLN A 8 13.16 -19.17 -8.93
N GLU A 9 14.08 -20.09 -8.70
CA GLU A 9 13.85 -21.33 -7.95
C GLU A 9 13.60 -21.04 -6.46
N THR A 10 14.50 -20.29 -5.83
CA THR A 10 14.35 -19.82 -4.44
C THR A 10 13.07 -19.01 -4.28
N TYR A 11 12.80 -18.09 -5.22
CA TYR A 11 11.60 -17.27 -5.20
C TYR A 11 10.32 -18.11 -5.26
N ASN A 12 10.27 -19.12 -6.13
CA ASN A 12 9.11 -20.00 -6.27
C ASN A 12 8.89 -20.84 -5.00
N THR A 13 9.96 -21.37 -4.41
CA THR A 13 9.90 -22.13 -3.15
C THR A 13 9.29 -21.28 -2.03
N ILE A 14 9.88 -20.11 -1.78
CA ILE A 14 9.40 -19.15 -0.76
C ILE A 14 7.97 -18.71 -1.05
N LYS A 15 7.61 -18.47 -2.32
CA LYS A 15 6.24 -18.10 -2.70
C LYS A 15 5.24 -19.20 -2.37
N GLN A 16 5.59 -20.48 -2.52
CA GLN A 16 4.70 -21.57 -2.15
C GLN A 16 4.55 -21.70 -0.63
N GLU A 17 5.64 -21.57 0.13
CA GLU A 17 5.61 -21.55 1.60
C GLU A 17 4.69 -20.43 2.12
N LEU A 18 4.90 -19.20 1.61
CA LEU A 18 4.08 -18.04 1.95
C LEU A 18 2.61 -18.22 1.57
N LYS A 19 2.33 -18.86 0.42
CA LYS A 19 0.96 -19.14 -0.04
C LYS A 19 0.27 -20.19 0.84
N ALA A 20 0.96 -21.25 1.23
CA ALA A 20 0.43 -22.26 2.14
C ALA A 20 0.09 -21.65 3.50
N HIS A 21 0.96 -20.78 4.02
CA HIS A 21 0.68 -20.02 5.23
C HIS A 21 -0.56 -19.14 5.10
N TYR A 22 -0.64 -18.34 4.03
CA TYR A 22 -1.78 -17.45 3.78
C TYR A 22 -3.11 -18.21 3.70
N LYS A 23 -3.10 -19.40 3.10
CA LYS A 23 -4.26 -20.28 3.02
C LYS A 23 -4.56 -21.06 4.31
N LYS A 24 -3.74 -20.88 5.35
CA LYS A 24 -3.81 -21.63 6.62
C LYS A 24 -3.60 -23.15 6.44
N GLU A 25 -2.90 -23.54 5.37
CA GLU A 25 -2.46 -24.92 5.13
C GLU A 25 -1.24 -25.26 6.02
N CYS A 26 -0.48 -24.24 6.44
CA CYS A 26 0.58 -24.35 7.44
C CYS A 26 0.69 -23.08 8.29
N VAL A 27 1.45 -23.14 9.38
CA VAL A 27 1.82 -21.97 10.19
C VAL A 27 3.34 -21.85 10.17
N LEU A 28 3.84 -20.77 9.57
CA LEU A 28 5.27 -20.47 9.57
C LEU A 28 5.65 -19.79 10.88
N ASP A 29 6.87 -20.05 11.35
CA ASP A 29 7.49 -19.27 12.42
C ASP A 29 7.47 -17.76 12.06
N PRO A 30 7.21 -16.84 13.01
CA PRO A 30 7.10 -15.41 12.70
C PRO A 30 8.31 -14.81 11.98
N LEU A 31 9.53 -15.24 12.31
CA LEU A 31 10.75 -14.74 11.66
C LEU A 31 10.88 -15.30 10.24
N VAL A 32 10.49 -16.55 10.04
CA VAL A 32 10.41 -17.18 8.71
C VAL A 32 9.38 -16.47 7.84
N LEU A 33 8.18 -16.21 8.39
CA LEU A 33 7.13 -15.48 7.69
C LEU A 33 7.57 -14.07 7.27
N ALA A 34 8.24 -13.34 8.17
CA ALA A 34 8.77 -12.00 7.88
C ALA A 34 9.84 -12.04 6.77
N ARG A 35 10.77 -13.00 6.85
CA ARG A 35 11.78 -13.26 5.81
C ARG A 35 11.12 -13.53 4.46
N ASP A 36 10.14 -14.42 4.42
CA ASP A 36 9.50 -14.88 3.19
C ASP A 36 8.65 -13.80 2.55
N TYR A 37 7.88 -13.08 3.37
CA TYR A 37 7.15 -11.90 2.93
C TYR A 37 8.10 -10.86 2.34
N TYR A 38 9.16 -10.50 3.06
CA TYR A 38 10.14 -9.51 2.59
C TYR A 38 10.81 -9.94 1.28
N PHE A 39 11.26 -11.20 1.19
CA PHE A 39 11.94 -11.72 0.00
C PHE A 39 10.98 -11.77 -1.19
N ASN A 40 9.77 -12.32 -1.01
CA ASN A 40 8.78 -12.39 -2.07
C ASN A 40 8.36 -10.99 -2.57
N PHE A 41 8.04 -10.10 -1.64
CA PHE A 41 7.55 -8.76 -1.95
C PHE A 41 8.61 -7.92 -2.68
N ASN A 42 9.84 -7.84 -2.15
CA ASN A 42 10.88 -6.96 -2.70
C ASN A 42 11.46 -7.44 -4.03
N LEU A 43 11.50 -8.75 -4.28
CA LEU A 43 12.04 -9.30 -5.52
C LEU A 43 10.96 -9.40 -6.62
N SER A 44 9.72 -9.07 -6.30
CA SER A 44 8.62 -9.08 -7.26
C SER A 44 8.54 -7.82 -8.13
N TYR A 45 7.89 -7.92 -9.28
CA TYR A 45 7.56 -6.79 -10.14
C TYR A 45 6.47 -5.92 -9.49
N GLY A 46 6.78 -4.64 -9.26
CA GLY A 46 5.84 -3.67 -8.68
C GLY A 46 5.44 -4.05 -7.25
N PRO A 47 6.43 -4.18 -6.34
CA PRO A 47 6.41 -4.88 -5.05
C PRO A 47 5.04 -5.38 -4.63
N GLY A 48 4.75 -6.65 -4.91
CA GLY A 48 3.45 -7.27 -4.76
C GLY A 48 3.49 -8.54 -3.93
N PHE A 49 2.56 -8.64 -2.99
CA PHE A 49 2.34 -9.87 -2.21
C PHE A 49 1.97 -11.04 -3.12
N LEU A 50 2.69 -12.16 -3.00
CA LEU A 50 2.59 -13.32 -3.89
C LEU A 50 2.71 -12.95 -5.37
N GLY A 51 3.54 -11.93 -5.67
CA GLY A 51 3.77 -11.40 -7.01
C GLY A 51 4.64 -12.28 -7.89
N TRP A 52 5.12 -11.74 -9.00
CA TRP A 52 6.04 -12.41 -9.94
C TRP A 52 7.43 -11.84 -9.81
N MET A 53 8.44 -12.69 -9.77
CA MET A 53 9.83 -12.24 -9.68
C MET A 53 10.18 -11.33 -10.86
N SER A 54 10.86 -10.23 -10.59
CA SER A 54 11.40 -9.37 -11.64
C SER A 54 12.86 -9.72 -11.91
N LYS A 55 13.21 -9.87 -13.19
CA LYS A 55 14.60 -10.14 -13.62
C LYS A 55 15.58 -9.08 -13.13
N ILE A 56 15.14 -7.84 -12.93
CA ILE A 56 16.01 -6.76 -12.43
C ILE A 56 16.46 -6.97 -10.97
N TYR A 57 15.78 -7.85 -10.24
CA TYR A 57 16.08 -8.19 -8.84
C TYR A 57 16.79 -9.54 -8.70
N THR A 58 17.13 -10.21 -9.81
CA THR A 58 18.03 -11.38 -9.78
C THR A 58 19.50 -11.00 -9.67
N ASP A 59 19.82 -9.71 -9.78
CA ASP A 59 21.17 -9.19 -9.59
C ASP A 59 21.60 -9.30 -8.11
N LYS A 60 22.67 -10.07 -7.86
CA LYS A 60 23.15 -10.35 -6.51
C LYS A 60 23.61 -9.09 -5.77
N GLN A 61 24.24 -8.15 -6.46
CA GLN A 61 24.72 -6.92 -5.83
C GLN A 61 23.56 -6.02 -5.41
N ARG A 62 22.53 -5.90 -6.25
CA ARG A 62 21.30 -5.17 -5.92
C ARG A 62 20.58 -5.83 -4.74
N TYR A 63 20.47 -7.15 -4.74
CA TYR A 63 19.89 -7.88 -3.61
C TYR A 63 20.67 -7.62 -2.31
N LEU A 64 22.01 -7.72 -2.35
CA LEU A 64 22.88 -7.42 -1.21
C LEU A 64 22.69 -5.98 -0.73
N ASN A 65 22.65 -5.00 -1.63
CA ASN A 65 22.44 -3.59 -1.29
C ASN A 65 21.10 -3.38 -0.57
N THR A 66 20.04 -4.07 -0.99
CA THR A 66 18.74 -4.04 -0.32
C THR A 66 18.82 -4.60 1.11
N LEU A 67 19.56 -5.70 1.33
CA LEU A 67 19.77 -6.26 2.67
C LEU A 67 20.58 -5.33 3.58
N LEU A 68 21.63 -4.69 3.05
CA LEU A 68 22.43 -3.73 3.79
C LEU A 68 21.60 -2.52 4.23
N LYS A 69 20.68 -2.02 3.37
CA LYS A 69 19.77 -0.93 3.75
C LYS A 69 18.89 -1.26 4.96
N ILE A 70 18.36 -2.49 5.05
CA ILE A 70 17.59 -2.91 6.23
C ILE A 70 18.51 -3.02 7.44
N LYS A 71 19.68 -3.65 7.27
CA LYS A 71 20.64 -3.86 8.35
C LYS A 71 21.08 -2.53 8.96
N ASP A 72 21.29 -1.52 8.13
CA ASP A 72 21.80 -0.22 8.53
C ASP A 72 20.67 0.78 8.86
N PHE A 73 19.40 0.38 8.74
CA PHE A 73 18.26 1.20 9.12
C PHE A 73 18.28 1.47 10.63
N ASN A 74 18.30 2.74 11.01
CA ASN A 74 18.33 3.15 12.41
C ASN A 74 17.28 4.24 12.68
N ALA A 75 16.27 3.89 13.46
CA ALA A 75 15.22 4.80 13.92
C ALA A 75 14.90 4.47 15.40
N PRO A 76 15.72 4.92 16.36
CA PRO A 76 15.67 4.43 17.74
C PRO A 76 14.38 4.80 18.49
N SER A 77 13.65 5.81 18.01
CA SER A 77 12.35 6.22 18.55
C SER A 77 11.16 5.54 17.87
N LEU A 78 11.39 4.79 16.78
CA LEU A 78 10.32 4.12 16.05
C LEU A 78 9.85 2.87 16.81
N LYS A 79 8.55 2.82 17.09
CA LYS A 79 7.84 1.63 17.55
C LYS A 79 6.85 1.20 16.48
N VAL A 80 6.75 -0.10 16.24
CA VAL A 80 5.84 -0.68 15.25
C VAL A 80 4.93 -1.65 15.96
N GLU A 81 3.62 -1.45 15.81
CA GLU A 81 2.58 -2.25 16.44
C GLU A 81 1.48 -2.58 15.42
N CYS A 82 0.74 -3.65 15.65
CA CYS A 82 -0.39 -4.07 14.82
C CYS A 82 -1.67 -3.90 15.63
N SER A 83 -2.49 -2.92 15.28
CA SER A 83 -3.73 -2.57 15.98
C SER A 83 -4.75 -2.01 15.00
N GLY A 84 -6.04 -2.03 15.38
CA GLY A 84 -7.09 -1.35 14.63
C GLY A 84 -6.95 0.16 14.75
N PHE A 85 -7.34 0.91 13.72
CA PHE A 85 -7.29 2.38 13.79
C PHE A 85 -8.22 2.90 14.91
N GLU A 86 -9.31 2.19 15.19
CA GLU A 86 -10.23 2.54 16.26
C GLU A 86 -9.54 2.51 17.64
N GLU A 87 -8.74 1.48 17.90
CA GLU A 87 -8.00 1.33 19.16
C GLU A 87 -6.93 2.42 19.29
N VAL A 88 -6.19 2.70 18.21
CA VAL A 88 -5.12 3.71 18.19
C VAL A 88 -5.68 5.12 18.42
N LEU A 89 -6.74 5.51 17.71
CA LEU A 89 -7.36 6.83 17.88
C LEU A 89 -7.91 7.05 19.31
N LEU A 90 -8.34 5.97 19.98
CA LEU A 90 -8.79 6.04 21.38
C LEU A 90 -7.63 6.11 22.37
N ALA A 91 -6.54 5.38 22.11
CA ALA A 91 -5.38 5.32 22.99
C ALA A 91 -4.59 6.65 22.99
N TYR A 92 -4.58 7.37 21.87
CA TYR A 92 -3.81 8.61 21.71
C TYR A 92 -4.71 9.80 21.31
N PRO A 93 -5.63 10.24 22.17
CA PRO A 93 -6.72 11.16 21.79
C PRO A 93 -6.29 12.61 21.51
N ASN A 94 -5.06 12.99 21.86
CA ASN A 94 -4.52 14.35 21.67
C ASN A 94 -3.32 14.39 20.73
N ASP A 95 -2.85 13.23 20.25
CA ASP A 95 -1.61 13.14 19.48
C ASP A 95 -1.82 13.59 18.04
N PHE A 96 -0.71 13.93 17.39
CA PHE A 96 -0.70 14.16 15.96
C PHE A 96 -0.80 12.84 15.20
N PHE A 97 -1.72 12.76 14.23
CA PHE A 97 -1.81 11.61 13.33
C PHE A 97 -1.52 11.96 11.87
N TYR A 98 -0.69 11.13 11.23
CA TYR A 98 -0.66 11.01 9.78
C TYR A 98 -1.39 9.73 9.39
N LEU A 99 -2.40 9.83 8.54
CA LEU A 99 -3.24 8.72 8.12
C LEU A 99 -3.20 8.56 6.60
N ASP A 100 -3.08 7.31 6.15
CA ASP A 100 -3.14 6.91 4.74
C ASP A 100 -3.97 5.61 4.62
N PRO A 101 -5.31 5.70 4.79
CA PRO A 101 -6.17 4.53 4.76
C PRO A 101 -6.30 3.96 3.34
N PRO A 102 -6.76 2.70 3.23
CA PRO A 102 -7.18 2.14 1.94
C PRO A 102 -8.19 3.09 1.25
N TYR A 103 -7.99 3.36 -0.03
CA TYR A 103 -8.87 4.24 -0.81
C TYR A 103 -10.28 3.68 -0.95
N VAL A 104 -11.27 4.59 -0.96
CA VAL A 104 -12.67 4.28 -1.27
C VAL A 104 -12.74 3.73 -2.70
N LEU A 105 -13.41 2.59 -2.88
CA LEU A 105 -13.58 1.99 -4.20
C LEU A 105 -14.90 2.41 -4.85
N GLU A 106 -15.99 2.38 -4.09
CA GLU A 106 -17.33 2.71 -4.56
C GLU A 106 -17.44 4.17 -5.03
N ASN A 107 -18.06 4.38 -6.20
CA ASN A 107 -18.30 5.70 -6.79
C ASN A 107 -17.05 6.62 -6.83
N SER A 108 -15.87 6.02 -7.03
CA SER A 108 -14.60 6.73 -7.07
C SER A 108 -13.89 6.53 -8.41
N LYS A 109 -12.86 7.35 -8.67
CA LYS A 109 -11.97 7.16 -9.83
C LYS A 109 -11.03 5.95 -9.67
N MET A 110 -11.01 5.30 -8.50
CA MET A 110 -10.22 4.11 -8.24
C MET A 110 -10.88 2.87 -8.84
N PHE A 111 -10.25 2.29 -9.87
CA PHE A 111 -10.79 1.11 -10.55
C PHE A 111 -10.74 -0.18 -9.71
N LYS A 112 -9.73 -0.33 -8.87
CA LYS A 112 -9.51 -1.53 -8.05
C LYS A 112 -8.67 -1.19 -6.83
N GLY A 113 -8.91 -1.90 -5.72
CA GLY A 113 -8.02 -1.84 -4.57
C GLY A 113 -6.59 -2.25 -4.93
N ILE A 114 -5.63 -1.69 -4.20
CA ILE A 114 -4.20 -1.79 -4.50
C ILE A 114 -3.40 -2.45 -3.38
N TYR A 115 -3.96 -2.59 -2.17
CA TYR A 115 -3.22 -3.03 -0.98
C TYR A 115 -3.60 -4.45 -0.48
N PRO A 116 -2.60 -5.32 -0.20
CA PRO A 116 -1.16 -5.13 -0.44
C PRO A 116 -0.77 -5.28 -1.92
N MET A 117 -1.66 -5.79 -2.77
CA MET A 117 -1.46 -5.84 -4.23
C MET A 117 -2.81 -5.85 -4.94
N ARG A 118 -2.89 -5.35 -6.18
CA ARG A 118 -4.13 -5.37 -7.00
C ARG A 118 -4.80 -6.75 -7.14
N ASN A 119 -4.06 -7.85 -7.06
CA ASN A 119 -4.63 -9.20 -7.12
C ASN A 119 -5.13 -9.72 -5.76
N PHE A 120 -4.68 -9.09 -4.68
CA PHE A 120 -5.03 -9.40 -3.31
C PHE A 120 -5.39 -8.09 -2.60
N PRO A 121 -6.45 -7.36 -2.96
CA PRO A 121 -6.73 -6.04 -2.39
C PRO A 121 -7.40 -6.14 -1.01
N ILE A 122 -6.97 -7.09 -0.17
CA ILE A 122 -7.69 -7.49 1.04
C ILE A 122 -7.86 -6.36 2.05
N HIS A 123 -6.95 -5.39 2.07
CA HIS A 123 -7.05 -4.26 3.00
C HIS A 123 -8.15 -3.26 2.63
N HIS A 124 -8.64 -3.29 1.38
CA HIS A 124 -9.81 -2.48 1.00
C HIS A 124 -11.13 -3.15 1.38
N ASN A 125 -11.13 -4.46 1.62
CA ASN A 125 -12.37 -5.20 1.87
C ASN A 125 -12.87 -4.93 3.28
N GLY A 126 -14.01 -4.28 3.40
CA GLY A 126 -14.65 -4.02 4.69
C GLY A 126 -13.98 -2.93 5.52
N PHE A 127 -13.11 -2.09 4.92
CA PHE A 127 -12.57 -0.94 5.63
C PHE A 127 -13.69 0.05 5.98
N LYS A 128 -13.76 0.48 7.24
CA LYS A 128 -14.88 1.26 7.78
C LYS A 128 -14.64 2.77 7.58
N HIS A 129 -14.75 3.25 6.35
CA HIS A 129 -14.49 4.65 5.98
C HIS A 129 -15.30 5.66 6.82
N GLU A 130 -16.60 5.39 7.03
CA GLU A 130 -17.48 6.25 7.83
C GLU A 130 -17.10 6.28 9.32
N VAL A 131 -16.64 5.15 9.86
CA VAL A 131 -16.18 5.07 11.26
C VAL A 131 -14.92 5.90 11.43
N LEU A 132 -13.97 5.80 10.50
CA LEU A 132 -12.77 6.63 10.52
C LEU A 132 -13.12 8.12 10.51
N ALA A 133 -13.99 8.55 9.59
CA ALA A 133 -14.42 9.95 9.49
C ALA A 133 -15.07 10.44 10.78
N HIS A 134 -15.97 9.64 11.37
CA HIS A 134 -16.64 9.96 12.61
C HIS A 134 -15.69 10.08 13.81
N MET A 135 -14.69 9.20 13.88
CA MET A 135 -13.68 9.23 14.93
C MET A 135 -12.73 10.43 14.77
N LEU A 136 -12.27 10.73 13.55
CA LEU A 136 -11.41 11.90 13.29
C LEU A 136 -12.10 13.23 13.59
N LYS A 137 -13.42 13.32 13.39
CA LYS A 137 -14.22 14.49 13.82
C LYS A 137 -14.17 14.71 15.33
N ARG A 138 -14.07 13.62 16.11
CA ARG A 138 -14.05 13.64 17.59
C ARG A 138 -12.64 13.67 18.17
N HIS A 139 -11.63 13.26 17.41
CA HIS A 139 -10.22 13.30 17.80
C HIS A 139 -9.84 14.71 18.22
N LYS A 140 -9.11 14.91 19.33
CA LYS A 140 -8.81 16.25 19.83
C LYS A 140 -7.52 16.80 19.23
N GLY A 141 -6.57 15.93 18.93
CA GLY A 141 -5.29 16.30 18.36
C GLY A 141 -5.36 16.69 16.87
N PRO A 142 -4.27 17.27 16.35
CA PRO A 142 -4.13 17.56 14.93
C PRO A 142 -4.02 16.30 14.09
N PHE A 143 -4.38 16.38 12.81
CA PHE A 143 -4.12 15.28 11.87
C PHE A 143 -3.90 15.77 10.44
N ILE A 144 -3.18 14.94 9.68
CA ILE A 144 -3.10 14.98 8.21
C ILE A 144 -3.60 13.64 7.68
N LEU A 145 -4.60 13.68 6.80
CA LEU A 145 -5.17 12.51 6.15
C LEU A 145 -4.95 12.61 4.63
N SER A 146 -4.19 11.67 4.09
CA SER A 146 -4.03 11.45 2.65
C SER A 146 -5.14 10.53 2.16
N TYR A 147 -5.88 10.92 1.12
CA TYR A 147 -7.01 10.10 0.67
C TYR A 147 -7.38 10.32 -0.80
N ASN A 148 -8.21 9.46 -1.39
CA ASN A 148 -8.64 9.65 -2.77
C ASN A 148 -9.78 10.68 -2.87
N ASP A 149 -9.77 11.43 -3.97
CA ASP A 149 -10.79 12.42 -4.30
C ASP A 149 -12.06 11.74 -4.82
N CYS A 150 -13.05 11.57 -3.94
CA CYS A 150 -14.39 11.16 -4.29
C CYS A 150 -15.44 11.87 -3.42
N GLU A 151 -16.71 11.75 -3.81
CA GLU A 151 -17.84 12.40 -3.16
C GLU A 151 -17.95 12.05 -1.67
N LEU A 152 -17.82 10.76 -1.32
CA LEU A 152 -17.85 10.30 0.08
C LEU A 152 -16.81 11.04 0.92
N VAL A 153 -15.57 11.10 0.43
CA VAL A 153 -14.46 11.76 1.13
C VAL A 153 -14.70 13.25 1.26
N ARG A 154 -15.05 13.94 0.17
CA ARG A 154 -15.33 15.38 0.20
C ARG A 154 -16.44 15.72 1.17
N ASN A 155 -17.53 14.94 1.17
CA ASN A 155 -18.65 15.17 2.08
C ASN A 155 -18.29 14.86 3.54
N ALA A 156 -17.57 13.77 3.78
CA ALA A 156 -17.18 13.36 5.13
C ALA A 156 -16.29 14.41 5.81
N TYR A 157 -15.40 15.07 5.06
CA TYR A 157 -14.38 15.97 5.59
C TYR A 157 -14.54 17.45 5.17
N LYS A 158 -15.72 17.86 4.69
CA LYS A 158 -16.00 19.22 4.17
C LYS A 158 -15.71 20.37 5.14
N ASP A 159 -15.75 20.09 6.45
CA ASP A 159 -15.56 21.09 7.51
C ASP A 159 -14.07 21.23 7.91
N PHE A 160 -13.18 20.47 7.27
CA PHE A 160 -11.72 20.55 7.44
C PHE A 160 -11.07 21.29 6.27
N LYS A 161 -9.81 21.69 6.45
CA LYS A 161 -9.01 22.24 5.37
C LYS A 161 -8.66 21.11 4.39
N ILE A 162 -9.03 21.27 3.12
CA ILE A 162 -8.74 20.33 2.05
C ILE A 162 -7.75 20.97 1.07
N LEU A 163 -6.64 20.30 0.79
CA LEU A 163 -5.70 20.65 -0.27
C LEU A 163 -5.82 19.62 -1.40
N GLU A 164 -5.68 20.11 -2.63
CA GLU A 164 -5.80 19.34 -3.88
C GLU A 164 -4.45 19.31 -4.60
N PRO A 165 -3.45 18.56 -4.08
CA PRO A 165 -2.15 18.49 -4.73
C PRO A 165 -2.27 17.86 -6.12
N SER A 166 -1.53 18.43 -7.08
CA SER A 166 -1.59 18.05 -8.49
C SER A 166 -0.25 17.50 -8.97
N TRP A 167 -0.25 16.30 -9.54
CA TRP A 167 0.88 15.71 -10.25
C TRP A 167 0.40 14.78 -11.37
N GLN A 168 1.30 14.48 -12.30
CA GLN A 168 1.05 13.52 -13.36
C GLN A 168 1.62 12.14 -13.01
N TYR A 169 0.80 11.10 -13.14
CA TYR A 169 1.28 9.72 -13.11
C TYR A 169 1.98 9.37 -14.43
N THR A 170 3.26 9.00 -14.31
CA THR A 170 4.10 8.63 -15.46
C THR A 170 4.19 7.12 -15.70
N MET A 171 3.64 6.30 -14.80
CA MET A 171 3.59 4.85 -14.95
C MET A 171 2.74 4.47 -16.19
N GLY A 172 3.38 3.83 -17.18
CA GLY A 172 2.75 3.48 -18.46
C GLY A 172 2.86 4.57 -19.54
N GLN A 173 3.48 5.72 -19.25
CA GLN A 173 3.92 6.66 -20.29
C GLN A 173 5.03 5.97 -21.10
N GLY A 174 4.78 5.72 -22.38
CA GLY A 174 5.66 4.94 -23.27
C GLY A 174 5.18 3.52 -23.58
N GLU A 175 4.09 3.06 -22.95
CA GLU A 175 3.44 1.81 -23.36
C GLU A 175 2.72 2.03 -24.70
N THR A 176 3.23 1.40 -25.77
CA THR A 176 2.65 1.51 -27.13
C THR A 176 1.39 0.65 -27.31
N ARG A 177 1.15 -0.28 -26.39
CA ARG A 177 -0.02 -1.17 -26.42
C ARG A 177 -1.26 -0.47 -25.86
N MET A 178 -2.29 -0.35 -26.69
CA MET A 178 -3.62 0.11 -26.28
C MET A 178 -4.39 -1.04 -25.61
N GLY A 179 -4.62 -0.96 -24.30
CA GLY A 179 -5.47 -1.92 -23.59
C GLY A 179 -6.95 -1.76 -23.94
N LYS A 180 -7.73 -2.86 -23.92
CA LYS A 180 -9.19 -2.85 -24.22
C LYS A 180 -9.96 -1.76 -23.48
N ASN A 181 -9.75 -1.63 -22.17
CA ASN A 181 -10.44 -0.64 -21.34
C ASN A 181 -10.13 0.82 -21.74
N ARG A 182 -9.04 1.08 -22.46
CA ARG A 182 -8.70 2.42 -22.97
C ARG A 182 -9.42 2.70 -24.29
N LEU A 183 -9.48 1.69 -25.15
CA LEU A 183 -10.25 1.77 -26.41
C LEU A 183 -11.73 2.00 -26.12
N GLU A 184 -12.28 1.28 -25.15
CA GLU A 184 -13.69 1.41 -24.73
C GLU A 184 -14.00 2.78 -24.10
N ARG A 185 -13.02 3.44 -23.47
CA ARG A 185 -13.17 4.77 -22.89
C ARG A 185 -12.98 5.92 -23.87
N GLY A 186 -12.45 5.67 -25.07
CA GLY A 186 -12.17 6.71 -26.06
C GLY A 186 -11.02 7.65 -25.66
N ASP A 187 -10.11 7.23 -24.78
CA ASP A 187 -9.03 8.07 -24.28
C ASP A 187 -7.94 8.29 -25.34
N ASN A 188 -7.86 9.52 -25.88
CA ASN A 188 -6.91 9.90 -26.92
C ASN A 188 -5.47 10.14 -26.42
N ASN A 189 -5.22 10.13 -25.10
CA ASN A 189 -3.88 10.30 -24.54
C ASN A 189 -3.59 9.31 -23.39
N HIS A 190 -2.33 9.25 -22.97
CA HIS A 190 -1.86 8.37 -21.89
C HIS A 190 -1.80 9.11 -20.53
N VAL A 191 -2.20 10.39 -20.48
CA VAL A 191 -1.95 11.27 -19.35
C VAL A 191 -2.95 10.97 -18.24
N LYS A 192 -2.43 10.61 -17.07
CA LYS A 192 -3.21 10.38 -15.86
C LYS A 192 -2.80 11.43 -14.83
N GLN A 193 -3.76 12.20 -14.35
CA GLN A 193 -3.54 13.18 -13.29
C GLN A 193 -3.86 12.56 -11.93
N SER A 194 -3.31 13.16 -10.88
CA SER A 194 -3.65 12.85 -9.50
C SER A 194 -5.12 13.16 -9.20
N HIS A 195 -5.68 12.37 -8.30
CA HIS A 195 -7.03 12.47 -7.76
C HIS A 195 -6.98 12.15 -6.28
N GLU A 196 -6.07 12.81 -5.57
CA GLU A 196 -5.79 12.63 -4.16
C GLU A 196 -5.96 13.96 -3.42
N LEU A 197 -6.43 13.89 -2.18
CA LEU A 197 -6.68 15.00 -1.28
C LEU A 197 -5.76 14.89 -0.06
N LEU A 198 -5.34 16.05 0.45
CA LEU A 198 -4.78 16.17 1.79
C LEU A 198 -5.78 16.92 2.67
N ILE A 199 -6.27 16.24 3.72
CA ILE A 199 -7.27 16.77 4.64
C ILE A 199 -6.57 17.07 5.96
N ILE A 200 -6.73 18.29 6.47
CA ILE A 200 -5.94 18.81 7.59
C ILE A 200 -6.85 19.32 8.70
N LYS A 201 -6.55 18.89 9.92
CA LYS A 201 -7.02 19.47 11.17
C LYS A 201 -5.82 20.02 11.96
N GLU A 202 -5.92 21.29 12.35
CA GLU A 202 -4.97 21.98 13.22
C GLU A 202 -5.27 21.75 14.71
#